data_AF-W7YGC4-F1
#
_entry.id   AF-W7YGC4-F1
#
_cell.length_a   1.000
_cell.length_b   1.000
_cell.length_c   1.000
_cell.angle_alpha   90.00
_cell.angle_beta   90.00
_cell.angle_gamma   90.00
#
_symmetry.space_group_name_H-M   'P 1'
#
loop_
_entity.id
_entity.type
_entity.pdbx_description
1 polymer ?
#
loop_
_entity_poly.entity_id
_entity_poly.type
_entity_poly.pdbx_seq_one_letter_code
_entity_poly.pdbx_strand_id
1 'polypeptide(L)'
;MPEIDTRLGIYSFDEILKIVYHKMRLETDEKLISKIISRNVGGEKKMLVRGIPLILKNLFLRYKYYTEGAYQYCSVISNLGKIKVPDKLKDKIDYFVITPPPPNKKLKINCGVAGFHDKLVLSFGNITRSKELERYFLSFLTKEGMHVQIKKLSDL
;
A
#
# COMPACT_ATOMS: atom_id res chain seq x y z
N MET A 1 6.54 -5.91 8.54
CA MET A 1 6.70 -4.75 7.62
C MET A 1 8.08 -4.15 7.81
N PRO A 2 8.75 -3.65 6.75
CA PRO A 2 10.02 -2.96 6.90
C PRO A 2 9.84 -1.71 7.77
N GLU A 3 10.57 -1.67 8.87
CA GLU A 3 10.63 -0.54 9.80
C GLU A 3 12.05 0.02 9.84
N ILE A 4 12.16 1.35 9.91
CA ILE A 4 13.43 2.08 9.99
C ILE A 4 13.36 2.96 11.23
N ASP A 5 14.30 2.80 12.15
CA ASP A 5 14.39 3.61 13.35
C ASP A 5 15.23 4.85 13.07
N THR A 6 14.56 5.99 12.89
CA THR A 6 15.18 7.29 12.60
C THR A 6 15.96 7.86 13.79
N ARG A 7 15.86 7.26 14.99
CA ARG A 7 16.66 7.67 16.16
C ARG A 7 18.12 7.20 16.06
N LEU A 8 18.41 6.24 15.20
CA LEU A 8 19.76 5.70 15.00
C LEU A 8 20.62 6.54 14.04
N GLY A 9 20.07 7.61 13.46
CA GLY A 9 20.77 8.51 12.55
C GLY A 9 20.00 8.78 11.26
N ILE A 10 20.68 9.47 10.34
CA ILE A 10 20.16 9.76 9.00
C ILE A 10 20.52 8.58 8.09
N TYR A 11 19.54 8.05 7.38
CA TYR A 11 19.73 6.99 6.40
C TYR A 11 19.79 7.58 5.00
N SER A 12 20.77 7.15 4.22
CA SER A 12 20.83 7.39 2.78
C SER A 12 19.75 6.58 2.04
N PHE A 13 19.44 6.98 0.80
CA PHE A 13 18.50 6.24 -0.04
C PHE A 13 18.94 4.78 -0.26
N ASP A 14 20.23 4.54 -0.48
CA ASP A 14 20.77 3.19 -0.72
C ASP A 14 20.64 2.28 0.50
N GLU A 15 20.84 2.83 1.70
CA GLU A 15 20.61 2.10 2.95
C GLU A 15 19.14 1.74 3.13
N ILE A 16 18.24 2.70 2.90
CA ILE A 16 16.79 2.48 2.95
C ILE A 16 16.40 1.39 1.95
N LEU A 17 16.89 1.49 0.70
CA LEU A 17 16.60 0.53 -0.36
C LEU A 17 17.06 -0.88 0.02
N LYS A 18 18.27 -1.02 0.54
CA LYS A 18 18.82 -2.31 1.00
C LYS A 18 17.98 -2.90 2.13
N ILE A 19 17.59 -2.10 3.13
CA ILE A 19 16.74 -2.54 4.24
C ILE A 19 15.38 -3.02 3.72
N VAL A 20 14.73 -2.23 2.87
CA VAL A 20 13.42 -2.55 2.28
C VAL A 20 13.50 -3.82 1.45
N TYR A 21 14.50 -3.95 0.58
CA TYR A 21 14.70 -5.13 -0.28
C TYR A 21 14.77 -6.43 0.54
N HIS A 22 15.65 -6.47 1.54
CA HIS A 22 15.84 -7.68 2.34
C HIS A 22 14.65 -7.98 3.24
N LYS A 23 14.08 -6.97 3.91
CA LYS A 23 12.93 -7.17 4.79
C LYS A 23 11.68 -7.58 4.01
N MET A 24 11.41 -6.97 2.86
CA MET A 24 10.27 -7.36 2.02
C MET A 24 10.38 -8.82 1.59
N ARG A 25 11.56 -9.25 1.12
CA ARG A 25 11.77 -10.64 0.68
C ARG A 25 11.54 -11.65 1.80
N LEU A 26 11.98 -11.33 3.01
CA LEU A 26 11.73 -12.15 4.20
C LEU A 26 10.25 -12.17 4.56
N GLU A 27 9.59 -11.02 4.64
CA GLU A 27 8.17 -10.91 5.05
C GLU A 27 7.20 -11.50 4.02
N THR A 28 7.62 -11.63 2.76
CA THR A 28 6.83 -12.28 1.70
C THR A 28 6.94 -13.81 1.67
N ASP A 29 7.65 -14.42 2.61
CA ASP A 29 7.65 -15.87 2.77
C ASP A 29 6.24 -16.43 3.02
N GLU A 30 5.87 -17.50 2.32
CA GLU A 30 4.52 -18.07 2.35
C GLU A 30 4.08 -18.45 3.77
N LYS A 31 4.98 -19.00 4.59
CA LYS A 31 4.66 -19.40 5.97
C LYS A 31 4.45 -18.18 6.85
N LEU A 32 5.23 -17.12 6.65
CA LEU A 32 5.06 -15.86 7.40
C LEU A 32 3.77 -15.14 7.01
N ILE A 33 3.46 -15.05 5.71
CA ILE A 33 2.18 -14.53 5.23
C ILE A 33 1.02 -15.34 5.83
N SER A 34 1.08 -16.67 5.72
CA SER A 34 0.05 -17.56 6.25
C SER A 34 -0.13 -17.42 7.76
N LYS A 35 0.97 -17.25 8.51
CA LYS A 35 0.94 -16.96 9.94
C LYS A 35 0.23 -15.64 10.25
N ILE A 36 0.49 -14.58 9.49
CA ILE A 36 -0.15 -13.27 9.66
C ILE A 36 -1.65 -13.38 9.34
N ILE A 37 -2.02 -14.00 8.22
CA ILE A 37 -3.43 -14.22 7.84
C ILE A 37 -4.14 -15.04 8.91
N SER A 38 -3.54 -16.15 9.34
CA SER A 38 -4.10 -17.03 10.37
C SER A 38 -4.28 -16.32 11.70
N ARG A 39 -3.34 -15.44 12.10
CA ARG A 39 -3.48 -14.61 13.30
C ARG A 39 -4.65 -13.63 13.18
N ASN A 40 -4.77 -12.96 12.03
CA ASN A 40 -5.80 -11.93 11.81
C ASN A 40 -7.20 -12.54 11.68
N VAL A 41 -7.34 -13.69 11.02
CA VAL A 41 -8.64 -14.36 10.78
C VAL A 41 -9.00 -15.33 11.92
N GLY A 42 -8.01 -15.91 12.60
CA GLY A 42 -8.22 -16.87 13.69
C GLY A 42 -8.94 -16.25 14.89
N GLY A 43 -8.73 -14.97 15.16
CA GLY A 43 -9.47 -14.22 16.20
C GLY A 43 -10.97 -14.12 15.91
N GLU A 44 -11.35 -13.87 14.65
CA GLU A 44 -12.75 -13.74 14.23
C GLU A 44 -13.50 -15.08 14.19
N LYS A 45 -12.78 -16.19 14.08
CA LYS A 45 -13.35 -17.55 14.11
C LYS A 45 -13.67 -18.05 15.52
N LYS A 46 -13.18 -17.40 16.58
CA LYS A 46 -13.48 -17.79 17.97
C LYS A 46 -14.93 -17.48 18.33
N MET A 47 -15.67 -18.48 18.83
CA MET A 47 -17.08 -18.36 19.21
C MET A 47 -17.34 -17.23 20.22
N LEU A 48 -16.40 -17.01 21.15
CA LEU A 48 -16.41 -15.89 22.11
C LEU A 48 -16.43 -14.51 21.44
N VAL A 49 -15.65 -14.31 20.38
CA VAL A 49 -15.59 -13.03 19.65
C VAL A 49 -16.84 -12.80 18.80
N ARG A 50 -17.49 -13.88 18.35
CA ARG A 50 -18.78 -13.82 17.64
C ARG A 50 -19.95 -13.45 18.55
N GLY A 51 -19.89 -13.81 19.83
CA GLY A 51 -20.93 -13.51 20.82
C GLY A 51 -20.92 -12.07 21.35
N ILE A 52 -19.90 -11.26 21.01
CA ILE A 52 -19.80 -9.88 21.47
C ILE A 52 -20.88 -9.03 20.78
N PRO A 53 -21.76 -8.34 21.53
CA PRO A 53 -22.74 -7.43 20.96
C PRO A 53 -22.08 -6.36 20.08
N LEU A 54 -22.74 -6.00 18.98
CA LEU A 54 -22.19 -5.06 17.98
C LEU A 54 -21.79 -3.70 18.57
N ILE A 55 -22.49 -3.22 19.61
CA ILE A 55 -22.19 -1.96 20.28
C ILE A 55 -20.78 -1.98 20.88
N LEU A 56 -20.45 -3.04 21.64
CA LEU A 56 -19.13 -3.20 22.25
C LEU A 56 -18.05 -3.41 21.20
N LYS A 57 -18.33 -4.22 20.17
CA LYS A 57 -17.41 -4.46 19.05
C LYS A 57 -17.09 -3.14 18.32
N ASN A 58 -18.09 -2.32 18.04
CA ASN A 58 -17.92 -1.02 17.40
C ASN A 58 -17.14 -0.02 18.26
N LEU A 59 -17.40 0.01 19.58
CA LEU A 59 -16.65 0.85 20.52
C LEU A 59 -15.17 0.44 20.57
N PHE A 60 -14.89 -0.85 20.65
CA PHE A 60 -13.53 -1.40 20.65
C PHE A 60 -12.81 -1.10 19.34
N LEU A 61 -13.43 -1.37 18.19
CA LEU A 61 -12.86 -1.09 16.87
C LEU A 61 -12.56 0.40 16.70
N ARG A 62 -13.49 1.26 17.13
CA ARG A 62 -13.29 2.72 17.11
C ARG A 62 -12.12 3.11 18.00
N TYR A 63 -12.08 2.64 19.25
CA TYR A 63 -10.98 2.90 20.17
C TYR A 63 -9.63 2.49 19.57
N LYS A 64 -9.48 1.24 19.11
CA LYS A 64 -8.27 0.73 18.46
C LYS A 64 -7.86 1.57 17.24
N TYR A 65 -8.81 1.96 16.41
CA TYR A 65 -8.53 2.80 15.24
C TYR A 65 -7.96 4.17 15.63
N TYR A 66 -8.48 4.78 16.69
CA TYR A 66 -8.01 6.09 17.15
C TYR A 66 -6.68 6.02 17.91
N THR A 67 -6.40 4.93 18.63
CA THR A 67 -5.18 4.77 19.44
C THR A 67 -3.99 4.20 18.66
N GLU A 68 -4.19 3.19 17.81
CA GLU A 68 -3.09 2.47 17.13
C GLU A 68 -2.94 2.85 15.65
N GLY A 69 -4.05 3.19 14.97
CA GLY A 69 -4.14 3.05 13.52
C GLY A 69 -3.49 4.14 12.66
N ALA A 70 -3.09 5.29 13.22
CA ALA A 70 -2.83 6.46 12.39
C ALA A 70 -1.73 7.43 12.85
N TYR A 71 -0.89 7.01 13.81
CA TYR A 71 0.35 7.73 14.16
C TYR A 71 1.60 7.01 13.64
N GLN A 72 1.47 5.78 13.14
CA GLN A 72 2.63 4.95 12.79
C GLN A 72 3.12 5.16 11.35
N TYR A 73 2.32 5.77 10.47
CA TYR A 73 2.68 5.95 9.07
C TYR A 73 1.95 7.17 8.47
N CYS A 74 2.60 7.82 7.51
CA CYS A 74 2.10 9.05 6.87
C CYS A 74 1.35 8.80 5.56
N SER A 75 1.56 7.64 4.94
CA SER A 75 1.02 7.26 3.63
C SER A 75 0.94 5.75 3.51
N VAL A 76 0.18 5.26 2.53
CA VAL A 76 0.04 3.84 2.22
C VAL A 76 0.31 3.61 0.75
N ILE A 77 1.14 2.62 0.44
CA ILE A 77 1.35 2.10 -0.91
C ILE A 77 0.78 0.69 -0.95
N SER A 78 -0.21 0.45 -1.82
CA SER A 78 -0.83 -0.86 -2.03
C SER A 78 -0.42 -1.39 -3.39
N ASN A 79 0.39 -2.45 -3.40
CA ASN A 79 0.92 -3.04 -4.62
C ASN A 79 0.27 -4.41 -4.88
N LEU A 80 -0.48 -4.52 -5.99
CA LEU A 80 -1.08 -5.79 -6.43
C LEU A 80 -0.07 -6.69 -7.15
N GLY A 81 1.06 -6.14 -7.56
CA GLY A 81 2.08 -6.84 -8.32
C GLY A 81 1.71 -6.99 -9.80
N LYS A 82 2.31 -8.00 -10.44
CA LYS A 82 2.11 -8.30 -11.85
C LYS A 82 0.83 -9.09 -12.05
N ILE A 83 -0.18 -8.44 -12.61
CA ILE A 83 -1.46 -9.04 -12.95
C ILE A 83 -1.26 -9.99 -14.13
N LYS A 84 -1.80 -11.20 -14.02
CA LYS A 84 -1.79 -12.21 -15.07
C LYS A 84 -3.23 -12.45 -15.53
N VAL A 85 -3.44 -12.41 -16.84
CA VAL A 85 -4.73 -12.73 -17.48
C VAL A 85 -4.52 -13.84 -18.51
N PRO A 86 -5.58 -14.58 -18.88
CA PRO A 86 -5.53 -15.54 -19.98
C PRO A 86 -5.04 -14.89 -21.28
N ASP A 87 -4.27 -15.63 -22.10
CA ASP A 87 -3.63 -15.09 -23.30
C ASP A 87 -4.63 -14.42 -24.26
N LYS A 88 -5.83 -15.00 -24.39
CA LYS A 88 -6.92 -14.47 -25.23
C LYS A 88 -7.40 -13.06 -24.84
N LEU A 89 -7.07 -12.59 -23.64
CA LEU A 89 -7.46 -11.28 -23.11
C LEU A 89 -6.31 -10.29 -23.05
N LYS A 90 -5.05 -10.73 -23.24
CA LYS A 90 -3.87 -9.87 -23.09
C LYS A 90 -3.92 -8.65 -24.00
N ASP A 91 -4.24 -8.87 -25.27
CA ASP A 91 -4.28 -7.81 -26.30
C ASP A 91 -5.57 -6.98 -26.26
N LYS A 92 -6.50 -7.31 -25.35
CA LYS A 92 -7.76 -6.58 -25.17
C LYS A 92 -7.75 -5.62 -23.98
N ILE A 93 -6.66 -5.61 -23.20
CA ILE A 93 -6.53 -4.81 -21.99
C ILE A 93 -5.28 -3.95 -22.15
N ASP A 94 -5.40 -2.64 -21.96
CA ASP A 94 -4.23 -1.76 -22.07
C ASP A 94 -3.41 -1.71 -20.78
N TYR A 95 -4.10 -1.61 -19.64
CA TYR A 95 -3.53 -1.55 -18.29
C TYR A 95 -4.64 -1.70 -17.25
N PHE A 96 -4.24 -1.93 -15.99
CA PHE A 96 -5.13 -1.95 -14.85
C PHE A 96 -4.91 -0.72 -13.97
N VAL A 97 -6.00 -0.25 -13.36
CA VAL A 97 -5.99 0.84 -12.37
C VAL A 97 -6.51 0.27 -11.06
N ILE A 98 -5.88 0.66 -9.95
CA ILE A 98 -6.33 0.27 -8.60
C ILE A 98 -6.59 1.55 -7.83
N THR A 99 -7.83 1.70 -7.38
CA THR A 99 -8.17 2.78 -6.45
C THR A 99 -7.82 2.33 -5.03
N PRO A 100 -6.78 2.91 -4.40
CA PRO A 100 -6.53 2.66 -2.99
C PRO A 100 -7.70 3.17 -2.13
N PRO A 101 -7.83 2.70 -0.87
CA PRO A 101 -8.84 3.23 0.06
C PRO A 101 -8.80 4.77 0.08
N PRO A 102 -9.95 5.46 0.13
CA PRO A 102 -9.96 6.91 0.08
C PRO A 102 -9.07 7.53 1.17
N PRO A 103 -8.22 8.52 0.83
CA PRO A 103 -7.41 9.20 1.82
C PRO A 103 -8.30 9.91 2.84
N ASN A 104 -7.81 10.06 4.06
CA ASN A 104 -8.53 10.67 5.17
C ASN A 104 -7.67 11.72 5.89
N LYS A 105 -8.23 12.38 6.92
CA LYS A 105 -7.56 13.47 7.63
C LYS A 105 -6.17 13.10 8.19
N LYS A 106 -5.93 11.81 8.49
CA LYS A 106 -4.67 11.31 9.02
C LYS A 106 -3.75 10.76 7.91
N LEU A 107 -4.31 9.97 6.99
CA LEU A 107 -3.60 9.44 5.81
C LEU A 107 -4.03 10.21 4.57
N LYS A 108 -3.41 11.37 4.37
CA LYS A 108 -3.83 12.32 3.32
C LYS A 108 -3.37 11.93 1.93
N ILE A 109 -2.38 11.06 1.84
CA ILE A 109 -1.82 10.55 0.58
C ILE A 109 -1.78 9.02 0.63
N ASN A 110 -2.11 8.39 -0.49
CA ASN A 110 -1.92 6.98 -0.74
C ASN A 110 -1.65 6.72 -2.22
N CYS A 111 -1.17 5.52 -2.53
CA CYS A 111 -0.86 5.10 -3.90
C CYS A 111 -1.24 3.63 -4.10
N GLY A 112 -2.01 3.35 -5.15
CA GLY A 112 -2.22 2.01 -5.68
C GLY A 112 -1.22 1.70 -6.79
N VAL A 113 -0.70 0.48 -6.84
CA VAL A 113 0.27 0.04 -7.86
C VAL A 113 -0.22 -1.23 -8.53
N ALA A 114 -0.28 -1.20 -9.86
CA ALA A 114 -0.65 -2.33 -10.70
C ALA A 114 0.36 -2.50 -11.84
N GLY A 115 0.95 -3.69 -11.97
CA GLY A 115 1.80 -4.05 -13.10
C GLY A 115 1.04 -4.90 -14.11
N PHE A 116 1.06 -4.51 -15.38
CA PHE A 116 0.49 -5.30 -16.48
C PHE A 116 1.35 -5.19 -17.73
N HIS A 117 1.78 -6.34 -18.27
CA HIS A 117 2.78 -6.40 -19.35
C HIS A 117 4.06 -5.62 -19.01
N ASP A 118 4.33 -4.58 -19.78
CA ASP A 118 5.45 -3.64 -19.72
C ASP A 118 5.07 -2.32 -19.02
N LYS A 119 3.81 -2.18 -18.59
CA LYS A 119 3.30 -0.97 -17.93
C LYS A 119 3.18 -1.14 -16.42
N LEU A 120 3.66 -0.14 -15.69
CA LEU A 120 3.45 0.02 -14.25
C LEU A 120 2.56 1.24 -14.02
N VAL A 121 1.35 1.02 -13.51
CA VAL A 121 0.39 2.10 -13.23
C VAL A 121 0.44 2.45 -11.75
N LEU A 122 0.59 3.75 -11.48
CA LEU A 122 0.56 4.34 -10.14
C LEU A 122 -0.70 5.22 -10.01
N SER A 123 -1.55 4.90 -9.03
CA SER A 123 -2.82 5.57 -8.79
C SER A 123 -2.77 6.33 -7.47
N PHE A 124 -2.43 7.62 -7.53
CA PHE A 124 -2.30 8.48 -6.36
C PHE A 124 -3.65 9.04 -5.88
N GLY A 125 -3.99 8.81 -4.62
CA GLY A 125 -5.05 9.52 -3.91
C GLY A 125 -4.42 10.54 -2.96
N ASN A 126 -4.64 11.84 -3.20
CA ASN A 126 -4.04 12.90 -2.37
C ASN A 126 -5.04 14.05 -2.17
N ILE A 127 -5.42 14.28 -0.90
CA ILE A 127 -6.33 15.36 -0.45
C ILE A 127 -5.60 16.56 0.17
N THR A 128 -4.28 16.59 0.10
CA THR A 128 -3.48 17.76 0.52
C THR A 128 -3.57 18.87 -0.53
N ARG A 129 -3.12 20.07 -0.15
CA ARG A 129 -3.05 21.23 -1.06
C ARG A 129 -1.87 21.17 -2.04
N SER A 130 -0.88 20.31 -1.79
CA SER A 130 0.35 20.21 -2.58
C SER A 130 0.39 18.91 -3.38
N LYS A 131 1.01 18.96 -4.56
CA LYS A 131 1.32 17.79 -5.42
C LYS A 131 2.83 17.53 -5.50
N GLU A 132 3.60 18.09 -4.58
CA GLU A 132 5.07 17.98 -4.59
C GLU A 132 5.55 16.56 -4.39
N LEU A 133 4.86 15.75 -3.56
CA LEU A 133 5.25 14.36 -3.35
C LEU A 133 5.14 13.57 -4.66
N GLU A 134 4.01 13.68 -5.36
CA GLU A 134 3.83 13.01 -6.65
C GLU A 134 4.85 13.51 -7.67
N ARG A 135 5.08 14.82 -7.75
CA ARG A 135 6.07 15.41 -8.66
C ARG A 135 7.48 14.91 -8.36
N TYR A 136 7.89 14.88 -7.09
CA TYR A 136 9.21 14.40 -6.68
C TYR A 136 9.37 12.92 -7.03
N PHE A 137 8.37 12.10 -6.71
CA PHE A 137 8.38 10.67 -7.01
C PHE A 137 8.47 10.40 -8.50
N LEU A 138 7.65 11.05 -9.32
CA LEU A 138 7.69 10.87 -10.78
C LEU A 138 8.99 11.41 -11.38
N SER A 139 9.50 12.53 -10.89
CA SER A 139 10.78 13.09 -11.33
C SER A 139 11.95 12.16 -11.01
N PHE A 140 11.90 11.50 -9.85
CA PHE A 140 12.87 10.46 -9.50
C PHE A 140 12.82 9.31 -10.51
N LEU A 141 11.63 8.79 -10.84
CA LEU A 141 11.51 7.71 -11.82
C LEU A 141 12.05 8.10 -13.20
N THR A 142 11.77 9.32 -13.67
CA THR A 142 12.30 9.81 -14.95
C THR A 142 13.83 9.92 -14.93
N LYS A 143 14.42 10.35 -13.81
CA LYS A 143 15.88 10.41 -13.64
C LYS A 143 16.52 9.02 -13.68
N GLU A 144 15.83 8.00 -13.18
CA GLU A 144 16.21 6.59 -13.28
C GLU A 144 15.97 5.99 -14.69
N GLY A 145 15.57 6.81 -15.67
CA GLY A 145 15.41 6.40 -17.07
C GLY A 145 14.06 5.77 -17.42
N MET A 146 13.07 5.82 -16.52
CA MET A 146 11.72 5.32 -16.82
C MET A 146 10.90 6.36 -17.61
N HIS A 147 10.20 5.89 -18.64
CA HIS A 147 9.23 6.72 -19.36
C HIS A 147 7.95 6.86 -18.53
N VAL A 148 7.59 8.09 -18.16
CA VAL A 148 6.43 8.40 -17.32
C VAL A 148 5.38 9.16 -18.12
N GLN A 149 4.14 8.67 -18.09
CA GLN A 149 2.97 9.37 -18.63
C GLN A 149 1.98 9.65 -17.49
N ILE A 150 1.53 10.90 -17.39
CA ILE A 150 0.50 11.32 -16.42
C ILE A 150 -0.86 11.29 -17.10
N LYS A 151 -1.84 10.62 -16.50
CA LYS A 151 -3.25 10.63 -16.91
C LYS A 151 -4.13 11.11 -15.76
N LYS A 152 -5.19 11.87 -16.05
CA LYS A 152 -6.24 12.12 -15.05
C LYS A 152 -7.29 11.02 -15.13
N LEU A 153 -7.93 10.75 -14.01
CA LEU A 153 -9.02 9.77 -13.94
C LEU A 153 -10.23 10.19 -14.80
N SER A 154 -10.38 11.47 -15.10
CA SER A 154 -11.38 12.00 -16.05
C SER A 154 -11.12 11.61 -17.51
N ASP A 155 -9.91 11.17 -17.82
CA ASP A 155 -9.44 10.90 -19.18
C ASP A 155 -9.40 9.37 -19.46
N LEU A 156 -9.96 8.58 -18.53
CA LEU A 156 -10.11 7.11 -18.56
C LEU A 156 -11.56 6.74 -18.83
#